data_AF-A0A4Y2LSB0-F1
#
_entry.id   AF-A0A4Y2LSB0-F1
#
_cell.length_a   1.000
_cell.length_b   1.000
_cell.length_c   1.000
_cell.angle_alpha   90.00
_cell.angle_beta   90.00
_cell.angle_gamma   90.00
#
_symmetry.space_group_name_H-M   'P 1'
#
loop_
_entity.id
_entity.type
_entity.pdbx_description
1 polymer ?
#
loop_
_entity_poly.entity_id
_entity_poly.type
_entity_poly.pdbx_seq_one_letter_code
_entity_poly.pdbx_strand_id
1 'polypeptide(L)'
;MLCVKFQNEGFVVKQAEEYADYLIIKSAFEIEKRSLCVVVVGEDIDLLVIIAASTNSENIFFLKPGRGKAEDALYCEATLNISPQIRDNILFLHALSGCDTISALFRQVKKKFINVLNCNKL
;
A
#
# COMPACT_ATOMS: atom_id res chain seq x y z
N MET A 1 -9.96 1.78 25.65
CA MET A 1 -9.41 1.31 24.36
C MET A 1 -9.17 2.52 23.46
N LEU A 2 -8.14 2.51 22.61
CA LEU A 2 -7.81 3.66 21.75
C LEU A 2 -8.98 4.05 20.82
N CYS A 3 -9.70 3.05 20.28
CA CYS A 3 -10.89 3.28 19.46
C CYS A 3 -11.97 4.12 20.17
N VAL A 4 -12.21 3.89 21.47
CA VAL A 4 -13.21 4.64 22.25
C VAL A 4 -12.80 6.09 22.40
N LYS A 5 -11.50 6.38 22.55
CA LYS A 5 -11.01 7.76 22.60
C LYS A 5 -11.27 8.49 21.28
N PHE A 6 -10.94 7.87 20.16
CA PHE A 6 -11.21 8.45 18.83
C PHE A 6 -12.70 8.62 18.56
N GLN A 7 -13.54 7.65 18.95
CA GLN A 7 -15.00 7.77 18.84
C GLN A 7 -15.54 8.94 19.67
N ASN A 8 -15.01 9.16 20.88
CA ASN A 8 -15.39 10.29 21.73
C ASN A 8 -14.99 11.65 21.13
N GLU A 9 -13.90 11.69 20.37
CA GLU A 9 -13.47 12.87 19.61
C GLU A 9 -14.22 13.01 18.26
N GLY A 10 -15.23 12.19 17.99
CA GLY A 10 -16.08 12.27 16.80
C GLY A 10 -15.54 11.58 15.55
N PHE A 11 -14.44 10.82 15.65
CA PHE A 11 -13.92 10.06 14.52
C PHE A 11 -14.72 8.77 14.27
N VAL A 12 -14.91 8.45 12.99
CA VAL A 12 -15.40 7.14 12.57
C VAL A 12 -14.26 6.13 12.73
N VAL A 13 -14.47 5.10 13.54
CA VAL A 13 -13.47 4.06 13.79
C VAL A 13 -13.98 2.72 13.25
N LYS A 14 -13.14 2.06 12.44
CA LYS A 14 -13.32 0.67 12.01
C LYS A 14 -12.22 -0.18 12.67
N GLN A 15 -12.59 -1.34 13.22
CA GLN A 15 -11.65 -2.29 13.81
C GLN A 15 -11.59 -3.54 12.93
N ALA A 16 -10.38 -3.96 12.56
CA ALA A 16 -10.18 -5.21 11.82
C ALA A 16 -10.16 -6.40 12.79
N GLU A 17 -10.76 -7.52 12.37
CA GLU A 17 -10.70 -8.79 13.10
C GLU A 17 -9.39 -9.54 12.81
N GLU A 18 -8.91 -9.48 11.57
CA GLU A 18 -7.69 -10.17 11.11
C GLU A 18 -6.75 -9.20 10.38
N TYR A 19 -7.11 -8.77 9.17
CA TYR A 19 -6.22 -8.02 8.28
C TYR A 19 -6.53 -6.53 8.25
N ALA A 20 -5.78 -5.75 9.03
CA ALA A 20 -5.93 -4.30 9.11
C ALA A 20 -5.70 -3.62 7.75
N ASP A 21 -4.65 -4.01 7.02
CA ASP A 21 -4.27 -3.36 5.76
C ASP A 21 -5.36 -3.49 4.70
N TYR A 22 -5.93 -4.68 4.58
CA TYR A 22 -7.07 -4.92 3.69
C TYR A 22 -8.27 -4.03 4.06
N LEU A 23 -8.60 -3.93 5.35
CA LEU A 23 -9.74 -3.11 5.79
C LEU A 23 -9.50 -1.61 5.54
N ILE A 24 -8.26 -1.14 5.71
CA ILE A 24 -7.86 0.25 5.44
C ILE A 24 -8.03 0.55 3.95
N ILE A 25 -7.44 -0.27 3.07
CA ILE A 25 -7.50 -0.01 1.62
C ILE A 25 -8.93 -0.16 1.07
N LYS A 26 -9.67 -1.18 1.52
CA LYS A 26 -11.08 -1.34 1.17
C LYS A 26 -11.90 -0.11 1.56
N SER A 27 -11.66 0.42 2.77
CA SER A 27 -12.34 1.63 3.23
C SER A 27 -11.98 2.85 2.39
N ALA A 28 -10.71 2.97 1.98
CA ALA A 28 -10.28 4.05 1.10
C ALA A 28 -11.03 4.01 -0.25
N PHE A 29 -11.22 2.83 -0.84
CA PHE A 29 -12.02 2.68 -2.07
C PHE A 29 -13.51 3.00 -1.88
N GLU A 30 -14.09 2.64 -0.74
CA GLU A 30 -15.48 3.00 -0.44
C GLU A 30 -15.67 4.52 -0.28
N ILE A 31 -14.71 5.19 0.32
CA ILE A 31 -14.72 6.65 0.53
C ILE A 31 -14.47 7.38 -0.78
N GLU A 32 -13.53 6.90 -1.61
CA GLU A 32 -13.19 7.52 -2.91
C GLU A 32 -14.39 7.52 -3.86
N LYS A 33 -15.22 6.48 -3.88
CA LYS A 33 -16.48 6.49 -4.67
C LYS A 33 -17.45 7.61 -4.32
N ARG A 34 -17.32 8.21 -3.14
CA ARG A 34 -18.20 9.25 -2.59
C ARG A 34 -17.51 10.60 -2.45
N SER A 35 -16.21 10.66 -2.71
CA SER A 35 -15.34 11.81 -2.41
C SER A 35 -14.43 12.10 -3.59
N LEU A 36 -13.89 13.32 -3.69
CA LEU A 36 -12.97 13.64 -4.78
C LEU A 36 -11.56 13.07 -4.58
N CYS A 37 -11.13 12.87 -3.32
CA CYS A 37 -9.77 12.43 -3.01
C CYS A 37 -9.73 11.73 -1.64
N VAL A 38 -8.87 10.72 -1.50
CA VAL A 38 -8.61 10.00 -0.24
C VAL A 38 -7.11 9.89 0.00
N VAL A 39 -6.69 10.19 1.24
CA VAL A 39 -5.32 10.00 1.69
C VAL A 39 -5.29 8.89 2.75
N VAL A 40 -4.59 7.80 2.45
CA VAL A 40 -4.27 6.73 3.39
C VAL A 40 -2.96 7.11 4.07
N VAL A 41 -2.97 7.25 5.40
CA VAL A 41 -1.79 7.61 6.19
C VAL A 41 -1.28 6.39 6.94
N GLY A 42 -0.01 6.05 6.76
CA GLY A 42 0.59 4.92 7.47
C GLY A 42 2.08 4.78 7.21
N GLU A 43 2.81 4.15 8.14
CA GLU A 43 4.23 3.88 7.94
C GLU A 43 4.47 2.57 7.17
N ASP A 44 3.49 1.68 7.16
CA ASP A 44 3.57 0.36 6.55
C ASP A 44 3.55 0.45 5.02
N ILE A 45 4.54 -0.16 4.38
CA ILE A 45 4.66 -0.16 2.91
C ILE A 45 3.67 -1.12 2.26
N ASP A 46 3.15 -2.10 3.00
CA ASP A 46 2.20 -3.08 2.49
C ASP A 46 0.91 -2.39 2.06
N LEU A 47 0.53 -1.28 2.73
CA LEU A 47 -0.56 -0.40 2.31
C LEU A 47 -0.34 0.15 0.89
N LEU A 48 0.86 0.65 0.59
CA LEU A 48 1.21 1.18 -0.74
C LEU A 48 1.18 0.07 -1.80
N VAL A 49 1.70 -1.11 -1.46
CA VAL A 49 1.73 -2.28 -2.35
C VAL A 49 0.29 -2.72 -2.68
N ILE A 50 -0.59 -2.79 -1.69
CA ILE A 50 -2.00 -3.16 -1.88
C ILE A 50 -2.74 -2.11 -2.70
N ILE A 51 -2.52 -0.82 -2.46
CA ILE A 51 -3.10 0.27 -3.28
C ILE A 51 -2.67 0.11 -4.74
N ALA A 52 -1.36 -0.01 -4.98
CA ALA A 52 -0.79 -0.11 -6.32
C ALA A 52 -1.29 -1.35 -7.08
N ALA A 53 -1.51 -2.46 -6.37
CA ALA A 53 -2.07 -3.69 -6.96
C ALA A 53 -3.57 -3.58 -7.29
N SER A 54 -4.31 -2.75 -6.55
CA SER A 54 -5.77 -2.78 -6.54
C SER A 54 -6.41 -1.70 -7.40
N THR A 55 -5.71 -0.59 -7.69
CA THR A 55 -6.28 0.52 -8.46
C THR A 55 -5.23 1.35 -9.19
N ASN A 56 -5.68 2.01 -10.26
CA ASN A 56 -4.96 3.06 -10.97
C ASN A 56 -5.60 4.44 -10.73
N SER A 57 -6.45 4.58 -9.71
CA SER A 57 -7.13 5.84 -9.40
C SER A 57 -6.12 6.93 -9.03
N GLU A 58 -6.23 8.08 -9.70
CA GLU A 58 -5.46 9.29 -9.37
C GLU A 58 -5.96 9.97 -8.09
N ASN A 59 -7.10 9.54 -7.55
CA ASN A 59 -7.74 10.15 -6.39
C ASN A 59 -7.31 9.54 -5.06
N ILE A 60 -6.49 8.48 -5.09
CA ILE A 60 -6.05 7.77 -3.89
C ILE A 60 -4.55 7.97 -3.70
N PHE A 61 -4.22 8.50 -2.53
CA PHE A 61 -2.88 8.85 -2.14
C PHE A 61 -2.47 8.05 -0.91
N PHE A 62 -1.21 7.69 -0.83
CA PHE A 62 -0.58 7.13 0.34
C PHE A 62 0.43 8.12 0.91
N LEU A 63 0.18 8.60 2.12
CA LEU A 63 1.09 9.45 2.86
C LEU A 63 1.84 8.59 3.87
N LYS A 64 3.15 8.45 3.66
CA LYS A 64 4.06 7.85 4.62
C LYS A 64 4.65 8.93 5.51
N PRO A 65 4.29 8.99 6.81
CA PRO A 65 4.93 9.91 7.73
C PRO A 65 6.43 9.66 7.83
N GLY A 66 7.20 10.74 7.88
CA GLY A 66 8.64 10.69 8.12
C GLY A 66 8.97 10.26 9.56
N ARG A 67 10.16 9.68 9.75
CA ARG A 67 10.70 9.38 11.09
C ARG A 67 11.90 10.29 11.38
N GLY A 68 11.91 10.90 12.57
CA GLY A 68 13.01 11.74 13.03
C GLY A 68 13.16 13.02 12.20
N LYS A 69 14.24 13.12 11.40
CA LYS A 69 14.51 14.25 10.50
C LYS A 69 14.05 14.00 9.05
N ALA A 70 13.54 12.80 8.75
CA ALA A 70 13.02 12.51 7.43
C ALA A 70 11.68 13.24 7.23
N GLU A 71 11.49 13.76 6.02
CA GLU A 71 10.23 14.37 5.61
C GLU A 71 9.16 13.31 5.32
N ASP A 72 7.91 13.73 5.33
CA ASP A 72 6.79 12.90 4.88
C ASP A 72 6.92 12.63 3.37
N ALA A 73 6.58 11.41 2.96
CA ALA A 73 6.58 11.01 1.56
C ALA A 73 5.15 10.73 1.08
N LEU A 74 4.73 11.42 0.03
CA LEU A 74 3.42 11.23 -0.60
C LEU A 74 3.58 10.42 -1.89
N TYR A 75 2.78 9.37 -2.01
CA TYR A 75 2.74 8.49 -3.17
C TYR A 75 1.33 8.48 -3.76
N CYS A 76 1.25 8.54 -5.08
CA CYS A 76 0.08 8.30 -5.90
C CYS A 76 0.49 7.56 -7.17
N GLU A 77 -0.50 7.19 -7.99
CA GLU A 77 -0.28 6.57 -9.31
C GLU A 77 0.88 7.24 -10.08
N ALA A 78 0.75 8.55 -10.32
CA ALA A 78 1.68 9.31 -11.15
C ALA A 78 3.12 9.33 -10.59
N THR A 79 3.27 9.29 -9.27
CA THR A 79 4.61 9.29 -8.61
C THR A 79 5.22 7.91 -8.50
N LEU A 80 4.41 6.84 -8.46
CA LEU A 80 4.89 5.47 -8.35
C LEU A 80 5.66 5.05 -9.61
N ASN A 81 5.22 5.52 -10.79
CA ASN A 81 5.90 5.35 -12.08
C ASN A 81 6.39 3.90 -12.33
N ILE A 82 5.58 2.91 -11.93
CA ILE A 82 5.85 1.48 -12.16
C ILE A 82 5.25 1.06 -13.50
N SER A 83 5.93 0.15 -14.22
CA SER A 83 5.39 -0.38 -15.47
C SER A 83 4.11 -1.20 -15.20
N PRO A 84 3.17 -1.27 -16.17
CA PRO A 84 1.96 -2.09 -16.03
C PRO A 84 2.28 -3.54 -15.66
N GLN A 85 3.33 -4.10 -16.25
CA GLN A 85 3.77 -5.46 -15.95
C GLN A 85 4.23 -5.65 -14.49
N ILE A 86 4.93 -4.68 -13.92
CA ILE A 86 5.30 -4.70 -12.50
C ILE A 86 4.05 -4.59 -11.64
N ARG A 87 3.11 -3.69 -12.00
CA ARG A 87 1.86 -3.48 -11.27
C ARG A 87 1.02 -4.76 -11.20
N ASP A 88 0.78 -5.40 -12.34
CA ASP A 88 -0.02 -6.63 -12.44
C ASP A 88 0.57 -7.79 -11.61
N ASN A 89 1.89 -7.74 -11.36
CA ASN A 89 2.63 -8.77 -10.63
C ASN A 89 3.13 -8.28 -9.26
N ILE A 90 2.71 -7.11 -8.77
CA ILE A 90 3.35 -6.46 -7.62
C ILE A 90 3.18 -7.26 -6.33
N LEU A 91 2.01 -7.91 -6.14
CA LEU A 91 1.76 -8.77 -4.97
C LEU A 91 2.68 -10.00 -5.00
N PHE A 92 2.88 -10.60 -6.18
CA PHE A 92 3.78 -11.73 -6.35
C PHE A 92 5.24 -11.33 -6.10
N LEU A 93 5.67 -10.20 -6.66
CA LEU A 93 6.98 -9.62 -6.39
C LEU A 93 7.19 -9.38 -4.90
N HIS A 94 6.21 -8.77 -4.24
CA HIS A 94 6.28 -8.43 -2.82
C HIS A 94 6.46 -9.70 -1.97
N ALA A 95 5.61 -10.72 -2.15
CA ALA A 95 5.69 -11.99 -1.45
C ALA A 95 7.04 -12.71 -1.66
N LEU A 96 7.55 -12.79 -2.90
CA LEU A 96 8.84 -13.45 -3.18
C LEU A 96 10.05 -12.65 -2.67
N SER A 97 9.92 -11.32 -2.63
CA SER A 97 10.95 -10.41 -2.14
C SER A 97 10.99 -10.30 -0.62
N GLY A 98 10.02 -10.92 0.06
CA GLY A 98 9.79 -10.82 1.49
C GLY A 98 8.77 -9.74 1.85
N CYS A 99 7.71 -10.14 2.56
CA CYS A 99 6.71 -9.31 3.21
C CYS A 99 6.65 -9.65 4.71
N ASP A 100 5.74 -9.02 5.47
CA ASP A 100 5.64 -9.23 6.92
C ASP A 100 5.46 -10.68 7.34
N THR A 101 4.76 -11.48 6.54
CA THR A 101 4.44 -12.89 6.84
C THR A 101 5.33 -13.89 6.10
N ILE A 102 6.07 -13.46 5.07
CA ILE A 102 6.85 -14.34 4.20
C ILE A 102 8.28 -13.83 4.12
N SER A 103 9.25 -14.70 4.45
CA SER A 103 10.67 -14.38 4.26
C SER A 103 11.05 -14.33 2.78
N ALA A 104 11.98 -13.45 2.44
CA ALA A 104 12.54 -13.38 1.09
C ALA A 104 13.20 -14.71 0.68
N LEU A 105 13.12 -15.04 -0.61
CA LEU A 105 13.79 -16.21 -1.17
C LEU A 105 15.31 -16.17 -0.92
N PHE A 106 15.84 -17.27 -0.37
CA PHE A 106 17.25 -17.35 0.02
C PHE A 106 18.19 -17.09 -1.15
N ARG A 107 19.19 -16.22 -0.91
CA ARG A 107 20.19 -15.76 -1.90
C ARG A 107 19.60 -15.09 -3.13
N GLN A 108 18.35 -14.62 -3.08
CA GLN A 108 17.75 -13.83 -4.15
C GLN A 108 17.65 -12.36 -3.72
N VAL A 109 17.98 -11.45 -4.63
CA VAL A 109 17.84 -10.01 -4.42
C VAL A 109 16.56 -9.51 -5.08
N LYS A 110 15.89 -8.50 -4.49
CA LYS A 110 14.62 -7.94 -5.01
C LYS A 110 14.70 -7.57 -6.50
N LYS A 111 15.83 -6.97 -6.90
CA LYS A 111 16.11 -6.56 -8.29
C LYS A 111 16.07 -7.72 -9.28
N LYS A 112 16.40 -8.95 -8.85
CA LYS A 112 16.37 -10.13 -9.71
C LYS A 112 14.93 -10.45 -10.17
N PHE A 113 13.96 -10.38 -9.27
CA PHE A 113 12.55 -10.63 -9.60
C PHE A 113 11.99 -9.58 -10.58
N ILE A 114 12.32 -8.30 -10.35
CA ILE A 114 11.93 -7.21 -11.25
C ILE A 114 12.53 -7.43 -12.65
N ASN A 115 13.81 -7.78 -12.73
CA ASN A 115 14.47 -8.05 -14.02
C ASN A 115 13.84 -9.24 -14.75
N VAL A 116 13.49 -10.32 -14.04
CA VAL A 116 12.85 -11.50 -14.64
C VAL A 116 11.51 -11.12 -15.28
N LEU A 117 10.69 -10.31 -14.62
CA LEU A 117 9.45 -9.83 -15.21
C LEU A 117 9.72 -8.97 -16.45
N ASN A 118 10.61 -7.98 -16.35
CA ASN A 118 10.89 -7.08 -17.48
C ASN A 118 11.47 -7.81 -18.71
N CYS A 119 12.17 -8.95 -18.53
CA CYS A 119 12.76 -9.71 -19.64
C CYS A 119 11.77 -10.70 -20.28
N ASN A 120 10.79 -11.18 -19.53
CA ASN A 120 9.77 -12.09 -20.03
C ASN A 120 8.52 -11.25 -20.31
N LYS A 121 8.32 -10.85 -21.57
CA LYS A 121 6.99 -10.38 -22.01
C LYS A 121 6.04 -11.56 -21.88
N LEU A 122 5.36 -11.67 -20.75
CA LEU A 122 4.21 -12.57 -20.58
C LEU A 122 3.04 -12.03 -21.41
#